data_AF-W0F0F8-F1
#
_entry.id   AF-W0F0F8-F1
#
_cell.length_a   1.000
_cell.length_b   1.000
_cell.length_c   1.000
_cell.angle_alpha   90.00
_cell.angle_beta   90.00
_cell.angle_gamma   90.00
#
_symmetry.space_group_name_H-M   'P 1'
#
loop_
_entity.id
_entity.type
_entity.pdbx_description
1 polymer ?
#
loop_
_entity_poly.entity_id
_entity_poly.type
_entity_poly.pdbx_seq_one_letter_code
_entity_poly.pdbx_strand_id
1 'polypeptide(L)'
;MKQLLVTIALFAGTALFSNATILTNPLACSITIDWTKSKTQTWAGDVEGKTYWYKLDKAAKLWWSADGKKWAAVKSGAWADKDGKWLKIHEGKLVWSADGKEWTEVPEWKWEGSDGKWYKFDSKWTLWVNK
;
A
#
# COMPACT_ATOMS: atom_id res chain seq x y z
N MET A 1 1.30 -41.82 61.79
CA MET A 1 2.13 -40.62 61.55
C MET A 1 1.20 -39.54 61.03
N LYS A 2 0.59 -38.74 61.91
CA LYS A 2 1.04 -37.40 62.37
C LYS A 2 1.20 -36.41 61.20
N GLN A 3 0.07 -35.77 60.89
CA GLN A 3 -0.17 -34.34 60.59
C GLN A 3 1.04 -33.49 60.17
N LEU A 4 0.90 -32.76 59.06
CA LEU A 4 1.30 -31.35 59.03
C LEU A 4 0.48 -30.59 57.96
N LEU A 5 -0.44 -29.77 58.44
CA LEU A 5 -1.03 -28.65 57.71
C LEU A 5 0.02 -27.54 57.63
N VAL A 6 0.26 -26.99 56.44
CA VAL A 6 1.03 -25.75 56.28
C VAL A 6 0.10 -24.70 55.65
N THR A 7 -0.31 -23.76 56.50
CA THR A 7 -1.06 -22.56 56.14
C THR A 7 -0.08 -21.54 55.56
N ILE A 8 -0.28 -21.13 54.30
CA ILE A 8 0.48 -20.01 53.71
C ILE A 8 -0.37 -18.75 53.83
N ALA A 9 0.20 -17.76 54.51
CA ALA A 9 -0.40 -16.46 54.79
C ALA A 9 -0.47 -15.59 53.53
N LEU A 10 -1.63 -14.95 53.37
CA LEU A 10 -1.95 -13.95 52.36
C LEU A 10 -1.25 -12.63 52.72
N PHE A 11 -0.31 -12.15 51.91
CA PHE A 11 0.18 -10.77 52.00
C PHE A 11 -0.42 -9.96 50.85
N ALA A 12 -1.43 -9.17 51.18
CA ALA A 12 -1.94 -8.11 50.33
C ALA A 12 -1.02 -6.88 50.48
N GLY A 13 -0.15 -6.67 49.49
CA GLY A 13 0.64 -5.45 49.34
C GLY A 13 0.24 -4.75 48.06
N THR A 14 -0.77 -3.90 48.10
CA THR A 14 -1.10 -3.00 46.99
C THR A 14 -0.09 -1.85 46.96
N ALA A 15 0.90 -1.93 46.06
CA ALA A 15 1.70 -0.78 45.69
C ALA A 15 0.88 0.12 44.75
N LEU A 16 0.59 1.34 45.17
CA LEU A 16 0.03 2.38 44.30
C LEU A 16 1.15 2.89 43.40
N PHE A 17 1.22 2.39 42.17
CA PHE A 17 2.03 3.01 41.13
C PHE A 17 1.22 4.15 40.51
N SER A 18 1.66 5.38 40.77
CA SER A 18 1.20 6.54 40.01
C SER A 18 1.77 6.42 38.59
N ASN A 19 0.95 5.99 37.63
CA ASN A 19 1.31 6.09 36.22
C ASN A 19 1.32 7.57 35.83
N ALA A 20 2.51 8.18 35.81
CA ALA A 20 2.73 9.42 35.10
C ALA A 20 2.54 9.12 33.61
N THR A 21 1.41 9.55 33.04
CA THR A 21 1.17 9.51 31.60
C THR A 21 2.18 10.45 30.93
N ILE A 22 3.31 9.90 30.49
CA ILE A 22 4.19 10.61 29.57
C ILE A 22 3.39 10.71 28.26
N LEU A 23 2.80 11.88 28.02
CA LEU A 23 2.34 12.28 26.69
C LEU A 23 3.58 12.45 25.83
N THR A 24 4.13 11.35 25.34
CA THR A 24 5.00 11.40 24.18
C THR A 24 4.11 11.80 23.01
N ASN A 25 4.06 13.09 22.68
CA ASN A 25 3.67 13.50 21.34
C ASN A 25 4.60 12.72 20.40
N PRO A 26 4.12 11.74 19.60
CA PRO A 26 4.91 11.39 18.45
C PRO A 26 4.95 12.68 17.63
N LEU A 27 6.14 13.25 17.49
CA LEU A 27 6.42 14.14 16.37
C LEU A 27 6.14 13.27 15.15
N ALA A 28 4.89 13.30 14.68
CA ALA A 28 4.53 12.82 13.38
C ALA A 28 5.29 13.76 12.45
N CYS A 29 6.49 13.34 12.05
CA CYS A 29 7.12 13.86 10.86
C CYS A 29 6.11 13.64 9.75
N SER A 30 5.30 14.67 9.45
CA SER A 30 4.54 14.71 8.22
C SER A 30 5.60 14.86 7.13
N ILE A 31 6.11 13.72 6.67
CA ILE A 31 6.85 13.66 5.41
C ILE A 31 5.85 14.21 4.41
N THR A 32 6.06 15.47 4.03
CA THR A 32 5.19 16.14 3.07
C THR A 32 5.65 15.55 1.74
N ILE A 33 5.04 14.42 1.36
CA ILE A 33 5.34 13.78 0.10
C ILE A 33 4.85 14.72 -0.99
N ASP A 34 5.79 15.41 -1.64
CA ASP A 34 5.49 16.34 -2.71
C ASP A 34 5.05 15.55 -3.95
N TRP A 35 3.74 15.50 -4.16
CA TRP A 35 3.13 14.90 -5.34
C TRP A 35 3.21 15.86 -6.51
N THR A 36 3.77 15.41 -7.63
CA THR A 36 3.71 16.13 -8.90
C THR A 36 2.91 15.35 -9.92
N LYS A 37 2.15 16.06 -10.76
CA LYS A 37 1.49 15.44 -11.91
C LYS A 37 2.56 14.83 -12.83
N SER A 38 2.39 13.56 -13.21
CA SER A 38 3.30 12.90 -14.13
C SER A 38 3.17 13.50 -15.52
N LYS A 39 4.29 13.89 -16.15
CA LYS A 39 4.30 14.46 -17.50
C LYS A 39 3.97 13.41 -18.57
N THR A 40 4.42 12.18 -18.36
CA THR A 40 4.26 11.07 -19.31
C THR A 40 2.97 10.28 -19.08
N GLN A 41 2.37 10.40 -17.88
CA GLN A 41 1.25 9.56 -17.46
C GLN A 41 1.59 8.06 -17.54
N THR A 42 2.88 7.73 -17.37
CA THR A 42 3.39 6.36 -17.33
C THR A 42 3.90 6.00 -15.95
N TRP A 43 3.71 4.76 -15.54
CA TRP A 43 4.27 4.20 -14.30
C TRP A 43 4.92 2.84 -14.54
N ALA A 44 5.78 2.43 -13.61
CA ALA A 44 6.44 1.13 -13.66
C ALA A 44 5.63 0.07 -12.89
N GLY A 45 5.56 -1.14 -13.44
CA GLY A 45 5.12 -2.34 -12.73
C GLY A 45 6.10 -3.49 -12.94
N ASP A 46 6.03 -4.53 -12.12
CA ASP A 46 6.86 -5.74 -12.26
C ASP A 46 6.01 -6.94 -12.62
N VAL A 47 6.40 -7.69 -13.64
CA VAL A 47 5.79 -8.99 -13.95
C VAL A 47 6.91 -9.98 -14.18
N GLU A 48 7.01 -10.98 -13.30
CA GLU A 48 8.03 -12.03 -13.35
C GLU A 48 9.47 -11.48 -13.32
N GLY A 49 9.73 -10.46 -12.50
CA GLY A 49 11.07 -9.84 -12.35
C GLY A 49 11.47 -8.96 -13.54
N LYS A 50 10.51 -8.64 -14.42
CA LYS A 50 10.69 -7.70 -15.53
C LYS A 50 9.86 -6.46 -15.29
N THR A 51 10.53 -5.30 -15.35
CA THR A 51 9.85 -4.02 -15.31
C THR A 51 9.18 -3.71 -16.65
N TYR A 52 7.90 -3.39 -16.61
CA TYR A 52 7.14 -2.87 -17.74
C TYR A 52 6.60 -1.47 -17.42
N TRP A 53 6.44 -0.66 -18.46
CA TRP A 53 5.81 0.65 -18.38
C TRP A 53 4.34 0.53 -18.71
N TYR A 54 3.49 1.14 -17.88
CA TYR A 54 2.05 1.14 -18.06
C TYR A 54 1.53 2.56 -18.26
N LYS A 55 0.39 2.69 -18.95
CA LYS A 55 -0.37 3.94 -19.06
C LYS A 55 -1.86 3.66 -19.24
N LEU A 56 -2.69 4.66 -18.96
CA LEU A 56 -4.11 4.66 -19.34
C LEU A 56 -4.32 5.48 -20.63
N ASP A 57 -5.28 5.05 -21.44
CA ASP A 57 -5.84 5.91 -22.49
C ASP A 57 -7.03 6.75 -21.98
N LYS A 58 -7.63 7.54 -22.87
CA LYS A 58 -8.79 8.40 -22.55
C LYS A 58 -10.03 7.63 -22.08
N ALA A 59 -10.12 6.34 -22.38
CA ALA A 59 -11.21 5.46 -21.97
C ALA A 59 -10.81 4.61 -20.74
N ALA A 60 -9.75 4.99 -20.03
CA ALA A 60 -9.19 4.26 -18.89
C ALA A 60 -8.79 2.81 -19.21
N LYS A 61 -8.48 2.50 -20.48
CA LYS A 61 -7.92 1.18 -20.84
C LYS A 61 -6.43 1.16 -20.56
N LEU A 62 -5.97 0.02 -20.05
CA LEU A 62 -4.57 -0.19 -19.69
C LEU A 62 -3.73 -0.60 -20.91
N TRP A 63 -2.59 0.06 -21.06
CA TRP A 63 -1.58 -0.24 -22.07
C TRP A 63 -0.25 -0.49 -21.39
N TRP A 64 0.56 -1.38 -21.96
CA TRP A 64 1.90 -1.70 -21.48
C TRP A 64 2.96 -1.53 -22.57
N SER A 65 4.21 -1.37 -22.16
CA SER A 65 5.37 -1.27 -23.03
C SER A 65 6.63 -1.80 -22.32
N ALA A 66 7.44 -2.58 -23.03
CA ALA A 66 8.75 -3.00 -22.54
C ALA A 66 9.84 -1.92 -22.76
N ASP A 67 9.67 -1.04 -23.74
CA ASP A 67 10.66 -0.04 -24.16
C ASP A 67 10.22 1.42 -23.92
N GLY A 68 9.01 1.62 -23.39
CA GLY A 68 8.36 2.93 -23.21
C GLY A 68 7.91 3.59 -24.53
N LYS A 69 8.14 2.96 -25.68
CA LYS A 69 7.93 3.52 -27.02
C LYS A 69 6.82 2.80 -27.78
N LYS A 70 6.83 1.47 -27.76
CA LYS A 70 5.82 0.62 -28.41
C LYS A 70 4.83 0.13 -27.36
N TRP A 71 3.55 0.40 -27.60
CA TRP A 71 2.50 0.16 -26.62
C TRP A 71 1.53 -0.90 -27.13
N ALA A 72 1.14 -1.81 -26.26
CA ALA A 72 0.13 -2.82 -26.51
C ALA A 72 -0.95 -2.79 -25.41
N ALA A 73 -2.19 -3.09 -25.76
CA ALA A 73 -3.27 -3.15 -24.78
C ALA A 73 -3.06 -4.35 -23.84
N VAL A 74 -3.25 -4.15 -22.54
CA VAL A 74 -3.25 -5.23 -21.55
C VAL A 74 -4.63 -5.85 -21.51
N LYS A 75 -4.79 -7.05 -22.06
CA LYS A 75 -6.11 -7.72 -22.15
C LYS A 75 -6.76 -7.98 -20.79
N SER A 76 -5.96 -8.27 -19.76
CA SER A 76 -6.46 -8.48 -18.39
C SER A 76 -6.88 -7.17 -17.71
N GLY A 77 -6.43 -6.02 -18.21
CA GLY A 77 -6.62 -4.73 -17.56
C GLY A 77 -5.91 -4.58 -16.22
N ALA A 78 -5.00 -5.52 -15.88
CA ALA A 78 -4.30 -5.55 -14.60
C ALA A 78 -2.78 -5.39 -14.76
N TRP A 79 -2.14 -4.72 -13.79
CA TRP A 79 -0.69 -4.57 -13.67
C TRP A 79 -0.27 -4.94 -12.25
N ALA A 80 1.00 -5.25 -12.03
CA ALA A 80 1.51 -5.54 -10.69
C ALA A 80 2.24 -4.35 -10.07
N ASP A 81 2.09 -4.18 -8.75
CA ASP A 81 2.91 -3.27 -7.94
C ASP A 81 4.28 -3.88 -7.63
N LYS A 82 5.07 -3.16 -6.82
CA LYS A 82 6.36 -3.62 -6.30
C LYS A 82 6.30 -4.97 -5.57
N ASP A 83 5.21 -5.24 -4.86
CA ASP A 83 5.04 -6.44 -4.04
C ASP A 83 4.43 -7.61 -4.84
N GLY A 84 4.21 -7.43 -6.14
CA GLY A 84 3.59 -8.43 -7.00
C GLY A 84 2.06 -8.54 -6.83
N LYS A 85 1.43 -7.60 -6.12
CA LYS A 85 -0.04 -7.53 -6.04
C LYS A 85 -0.58 -7.00 -7.36
N TRP A 86 -1.67 -7.58 -7.83
CA TRP A 86 -2.34 -7.14 -9.05
C TRP A 86 -3.25 -5.97 -8.77
N LEU A 87 -3.13 -4.90 -9.54
CA LEU A 87 -4.01 -3.74 -9.55
C LEU A 87 -4.79 -3.68 -10.84
N LYS A 88 -6.04 -3.21 -10.78
CA LYS A 88 -6.84 -2.89 -11.98
C LYS A 88 -7.88 -1.82 -11.69
N ILE A 89 -8.44 -1.26 -12.75
CA ILE A 89 -9.64 -0.42 -12.66
C ILE A 89 -10.87 -1.30 -12.75
N HIS A 90 -11.73 -1.25 -11.74
CA HIS A 90 -12.99 -1.97 -11.70
C HIS A 90 -14.08 -1.05 -11.13
N GLU A 91 -15.20 -0.92 -11.85
CA GLU A 91 -16.33 -0.08 -11.43
C GLU A 91 -15.94 1.36 -11.05
N GLY A 92 -14.99 1.95 -11.79
CA GLY A 92 -14.52 3.31 -11.54
C GLY A 92 -13.62 3.46 -10.32
N LYS A 93 -13.13 2.36 -9.73
CA LYS A 93 -12.22 2.35 -8.59
C LYS A 93 -10.92 1.65 -8.93
N LEU A 94 -9.84 2.06 -8.26
CA LEU A 94 -8.59 1.31 -8.26
C LEU A 94 -8.69 0.21 -7.21
N VAL A 95 -8.58 -1.05 -7.64
CA VAL A 95 -8.61 -2.22 -6.75
C VAL A 95 -7.33 -3.02 -6.87
N TRP A 96 -6.96 -3.71 -5.80
CA TRP A 96 -5.81 -4.63 -5.76
C TRP A 96 -6.22 -6.03 -5.30
N SER A 97 -5.39 -7.03 -5.64
CA SER A 97 -5.54 -8.42 -5.27
C SER A 97 -4.18 -9.10 -5.12
N ALA A 98 -4.00 -9.92 -4.10
CA ALA A 98 -2.80 -10.76 -3.94
C ALA A 98 -2.90 -12.07 -4.72
N ASP A 99 -4.11 -12.56 -5.00
CA ASP A 99 -4.37 -13.88 -5.59
C ASP A 99 -5.09 -13.83 -6.95
N GLY A 100 -5.46 -12.63 -7.40
CA GLY A 100 -6.25 -12.39 -8.61
C GLY A 100 -7.74 -12.69 -8.49
N LYS A 101 -8.21 -13.17 -7.33
CA LYS A 101 -9.60 -13.60 -7.10
C LYS A 101 -10.36 -12.60 -6.26
N GLU A 102 -9.80 -12.22 -5.11
CA GLU A 102 -10.42 -11.25 -4.20
C GLU A 102 -9.83 -9.87 -4.43
N TRP A 103 -10.70 -8.88 -4.62
CA TRP A 103 -10.30 -7.52 -5.00
C TRP A 103 -10.75 -6.52 -3.94
N THR A 104 -9.83 -5.71 -3.46
CA THR A 104 -10.07 -4.68 -2.44
C THR A 104 -9.69 -3.31 -3.00
N GLU A 105 -10.43 -2.26 -2.65
CA GLU A 105 -10.08 -0.90 -3.06
C GLU A 105 -8.71 -0.50 -2.51
N VAL A 106 -7.89 0.12 -3.36
CA VAL A 106 -6.59 0.65 -2.97
C VAL A 106 -6.79 1.94 -2.17
N PRO A 107 -6.31 2.02 -0.91
CA PRO A 107 -6.46 3.22 -0.11
C PRO A 107 -5.89 4.47 -0.82
N GLU A 108 -6.71 5.52 -0.91
CA GLU A 108 -6.37 6.79 -1.57
C GLU A 108 -5.88 6.65 -3.02
N TRP A 109 -6.12 5.50 -3.64
CA TRP A 109 -5.61 5.10 -4.96
C TRP A 109 -4.10 5.29 -5.12
N LYS A 110 -3.34 5.01 -4.05
CA LYS A 110 -1.86 5.10 -4.01
C LYS A 110 -1.22 3.71 -4.05
N TRP A 111 -0.14 3.57 -4.80
CA TRP A 111 0.65 2.33 -4.83
C TRP A 111 2.13 2.62 -5.11
N GLU A 112 3.03 1.73 -4.70
CA GLU A 112 4.45 1.79 -5.04
C GLU A 112 4.70 0.98 -6.32
N GLY A 113 5.27 1.62 -7.35
CA GLY A 113 5.67 0.91 -8.56
C GLY A 113 6.97 0.14 -8.35
N SER A 114 7.29 -0.71 -9.32
CA SER A 114 8.52 -1.52 -9.29
C SER A 114 9.81 -0.70 -9.31
N ASP A 115 9.74 0.57 -9.71
CA ASP A 115 10.86 1.52 -9.66
C ASP A 115 11.02 2.23 -8.29
N GLY A 116 10.27 1.80 -7.27
CA GLY A 116 10.33 2.35 -5.91
C GLY A 116 9.67 3.72 -5.75
N LYS A 117 9.06 4.26 -6.81
CA LYS A 117 8.29 5.50 -6.73
C LYS A 117 6.87 5.23 -6.30
N TRP A 118 6.31 6.17 -5.56
CA TRP A 118 4.90 6.17 -5.23
C TRP A 118 4.11 6.86 -6.33
N TYR A 119 3.04 6.19 -6.75
CA TYR A 119 2.09 6.68 -7.73
C TYR A 119 0.71 6.82 -7.10
N LYS A 120 -0.10 7.71 -7.65
CA LYS A 120 -1.53 7.76 -7.35
C LYS A 120 -2.34 8.23 -8.55
N PHE A 121 -3.61 7.85 -8.55
CA PHE A 121 -4.62 8.45 -9.43
C PHE A 121 -5.46 9.47 -8.67
N ASP A 122 -5.88 10.53 -9.36
CA ASP A 122 -7.00 11.36 -8.92
C ASP A 122 -8.33 10.86 -9.52
N SER A 123 -9.44 11.51 -9.16
CA SER A 123 -10.77 11.17 -9.65
C SER A 123 -10.96 11.30 -11.17
N LYS A 124 -9.99 11.89 -11.88
CA LYS A 124 -9.97 12.01 -13.34
C LYS A 124 -8.99 11.04 -13.99
N TRP A 125 -8.48 10.06 -13.24
CA TRP A 125 -7.44 9.12 -13.67
C TRP A 125 -6.13 9.80 -14.07
N THR A 126 -5.86 11.01 -13.58
CA THR A 126 -4.57 11.65 -13.77
C THR A 126 -3.54 10.97 -12.88
N LEU A 127 -2.42 10.56 -13.46
CA LEU A 127 -1.31 10.00 -12.72
C LEU A 127 -0.50 11.11 -12.03
N TRP A 128 -0.26 10.93 -10.74
CA TRP A 128 0.66 11.70 -9.93
C TRP A 128 1.77 10.78 -9.42
N VAL A 129 2.97 11.33 -9.27
CA VAL A 129 4.16 10.61 -8.78
C VAL A 129 4.79 11.42 -7.65
N ASN A 130 5.33 10.75 -6.63
CA ASN A 130 6.11 11.45 -5.62
C ASN A 130 7.50 11.83 -6.13
N LYS A 131 8.02 12.96 -5.65
CA LYS A 131 9.43 13.33 -5.79
C LYS A 131 10.29 12.67 -4.72
#